data_AF-C6PT13-F1
#
_entry.id   AF-C6PT13-F1
#
_cell.length_a   1.000
_cell.length_b   1.000
_cell.length_c   1.000
_cell.angle_alpha   90.00
_cell.angle_beta   90.00
_cell.angle_gamma   90.00
#
_symmetry.space_group_name_H-M   'P 1'
#
loop_
_entity.id
_entity.type
_entity.pdbx_description
1 polymer ?
#
loop_
_entity_poly.entity_id
_entity_poly.type
_entity_poly.pdbx_seq_one_letter_code
_entity_poly.pdbx_strand_id
1 'polypeptide(L)'
;MIIEKSYELWKDDKFNKHYIMTFRVLDLYDRSVSCFIDGKAQGILEEGAKWIDINNLDKKEFLNEKNIEFIIEKNEGIEQIIPVGLIDFIIGEKYCFTELHLCKFGGDSLYKSNQIVKNIQRAIEIQYEAKKFADKFAINGNKEEMVLT
;
A
#
# COMPACT_ATOMS: atom_id res chain seq x y z
N MET A 1 -10.98 0.56 8.79
CA MET A 1 -10.00 -0.21 8.00
C MET A 1 -9.62 -1.52 8.68
N ILE A 2 -9.69 -2.61 7.92
CA ILE A 2 -9.12 -3.94 8.19
C ILE A 2 -8.08 -4.21 7.11
N ILE A 3 -6.93 -4.75 7.49
CA ILE A 3 -5.91 -5.23 6.54
C ILE A 3 -5.81 -6.75 6.72
N GLU A 4 -6.25 -7.50 5.72
CA GLU A 4 -6.09 -8.96 5.65
C GLU A 4 -4.84 -9.31 4.83
N LYS A 5 -4.15 -10.37 5.23
CA LYS A 5 -2.98 -10.91 4.52
C LYS A 5 -3.23 -12.37 4.19
N SER A 6 -3.09 -12.74 2.92
CA SER A 6 -3.07 -14.14 2.49
C SER A 6 -1.72 -14.47 1.87
N TYR A 7 -1.35 -15.75 1.94
CA TYR A 7 -0.07 -16.27 1.48
C TYR A 7 -0.33 -17.44 0.56
N GLU A 8 0.37 -17.48 -0.56
CA GLU A 8 0.28 -18.56 -1.55
C GLU A 8 1.69 -18.94 -2.00
N LEU A 9 1.87 -20.23 -2.31
CA LEU A 9 3.07 -20.73 -2.97
C LEU A 9 2.71 -21.06 -4.41
N TRP A 10 3.23 -20.28 -5.35
CA TRP A 10 3.10 -20.56 -6.77
C TRP A 10 4.38 -21.21 -7.30
N LYS A 11 4.25 -22.07 -8.31
CA LYS A 11 5.38 -22.62 -9.04
C LYS A 11 5.22 -22.34 -10.52
N ASP A 12 6.28 -21.84 -11.14
CA ASP A 12 6.28 -21.64 -12.59
C ASP A 12 6.54 -22.96 -13.34
N ASP A 13 6.46 -22.90 -14.68
CA ASP A 13 6.71 -24.05 -15.57
C ASP A 13 8.13 -24.61 -15.47
N LYS A 14 9.06 -23.88 -14.84
CA LYS A 14 10.44 -24.28 -14.56
C LYS A 14 10.62 -24.79 -13.13
N PHE A 15 9.52 -25.01 -12.39
CA PHE A 15 9.48 -25.43 -10.99
C PHE A 15 10.13 -24.46 -9.99
N ASN A 16 10.37 -23.20 -10.38
CA ASN A 16 10.81 -22.20 -9.43
C ASN A 16 9.68 -21.88 -8.47
N LYS A 17 10.01 -21.75 -7.19
CA LYS A 17 9.05 -21.40 -6.13
C LYS A 17 8.95 -19.90 -6.00
N HIS A 18 7.72 -19.40 -6.01
CA HIS A 18 7.37 -18.01 -5.85
C HIS A 18 6.47 -17.87 -4.64
N TYR A 19 6.87 -17.03 -3.69
CA TYR A 19 6.07 -16.76 -2.50
C TYR A 19 5.21 -15.52 -2.77
N ILE A 20 3.91 -15.75 -2.84
CA ILE A 20 2.93 -14.71 -3.14
C ILE A 20 2.29 -14.27 -1.83
N MET A 21 2.12 -12.96 -1.68
CA MET A 21 1.35 -12.34 -0.62
C MET A 21 0.33 -11.40 -1.21
N THR A 22 -0.91 -11.46 -0.71
CA THR A 22 -1.93 -10.47 -1.04
C THR A 22 -2.30 -9.69 0.22
N PHE A 23 -2.16 -8.37 0.16
CA PHE A 23 -2.76 -7.45 1.11
C PHE A 23 -4.15 -7.08 0.61
N ARG A 24 -5.18 -7.46 1.34
CA ARG A 24 -6.53 -6.96 1.11
C ARG A 24 -6.83 -5.88 2.14
N VAL A 25 -7.08 -4.66 1.68
CA VAL A 25 -7.48 -3.55 2.54
C VAL A 25 -8.98 -3.37 2.39
N LEU A 26 -9.72 -3.54 3.47
CA LEU A 26 -11.16 -3.30 3.53
C LEU A 26 -11.41 -2.10 4.43
N ASP A 27 -12.31 -1.19 4.04
CA ASP A 27 -12.87 -0.24 5.00
C ASP A 27 -14.31 -0.59 5.35
N LEU A 28 -14.54 -0.84 6.63
CA LEU A 28 -15.84 -1.24 7.17
C LEU A 28 -16.57 -0.10 7.88
N TYR A 29 -15.88 1.02 8.14
CA TYR A 29 -16.40 2.06 9.04
C TYR A 29 -17.18 3.15 8.30
N ASP A 30 -16.85 3.41 7.04
CA ASP A 30 -17.43 4.52 6.29
C ASP A 30 -17.66 4.12 4.84
N ARG A 31 -18.93 4.07 4.41
CA ARG A 31 -19.29 3.76 3.01
C ARG A 31 -18.85 4.85 2.02
N SER A 32 -18.11 5.84 2.50
CA SER A 32 -17.56 6.92 1.71
C SER A 32 -16.08 6.73 1.38
N VAL A 33 -15.30 5.86 2.02
CA VAL A 33 -13.86 5.72 1.69
C VAL A 33 -13.61 4.50 0.82
N SER A 34 -13.09 4.75 -0.38
CA SER A 34 -12.58 3.76 -1.33
C SER A 34 -11.06 3.72 -1.31
N CYS A 35 -10.49 2.56 -1.60
CA CYS A 35 -9.05 2.40 -1.78
C CYS A 35 -8.75 1.74 -3.13
N PHE A 36 -7.61 2.08 -3.71
CA PHE A 36 -7.14 1.53 -4.99
C PHE A 36 -5.61 1.54 -5.00
N ILE A 37 -5.02 0.70 -5.86
CA ILE A 37 -3.57 0.79 -6.13
C ILE A 37 -3.31 2.11 -6.84
N ASP A 38 -2.42 2.93 -6.30
CA ASP A 38 -2.02 4.22 -6.90
C ASP A 38 -1.66 4.01 -8.38
N GLY A 39 -2.13 4.88 -9.27
CA GLY A 39 -1.84 4.81 -10.70
C GLY A 39 -0.34 4.78 -11.02
N LYS A 40 0.52 5.37 -10.19
CA LYS A 40 1.98 5.29 -10.29
C LYS A 40 2.51 3.93 -9.83
N ALA A 41 1.88 3.33 -8.81
CA ALA A 41 2.18 1.96 -8.39
C ALA A 41 1.68 0.90 -9.40
N GLN A 42 0.82 1.24 -10.36
CA GLN A 42 0.53 0.34 -11.49
C GLN A 42 1.77 0.15 -12.40
N GLY A 43 2.67 1.13 -12.45
CA GLY A 43 3.90 1.08 -13.26
C GLY A 43 5.02 0.20 -12.70
N ILE A 44 4.81 -0.43 -11.54
CA ILE A 44 5.74 -1.41 -10.94
C ILE A 44 5.20 -2.85 -10.99
N LEU A 45 4.06 -3.05 -11.63
CA LEU A 45 3.58 -4.39 -11.95
C LEU A 45 4.53 -5.00 -12.99
N GLU A 46 4.99 -6.22 -12.72
CA GLU A 46 5.77 -6.98 -13.69
C GLU A 46 4.98 -7.19 -15.00
N GLU A 47 5.64 -7.07 -16.16
CA GLU A 47 4.97 -7.17 -17.47
C GLU A 47 4.22 -8.51 -17.60
N GLY A 48 2.91 -8.44 -17.91
CA GLY A 48 2.04 -9.61 -18.01
C GLY A 48 1.60 -10.21 -16.67
N ALA A 49 2.03 -9.64 -15.54
CA ALA A 49 1.71 -10.07 -14.19
C ALA A 49 0.97 -8.97 -13.39
N LYS A 50 0.24 -9.39 -12.35
CA LYS A 50 -0.39 -8.48 -11.38
C LYS A 50 0.42 -8.34 -10.08
N TRP A 51 1.71 -8.67 -10.12
CA TRP A 51 2.56 -8.81 -8.93
C TRP A 51 3.64 -7.73 -8.90
N ILE A 52 4.03 -7.33 -7.69
CA ILE A 52 5.19 -6.47 -7.42
C ILE A 52 6.28 -7.31 -6.76
N ASP A 53 7.53 -7.21 -7.23
CA ASP A 53 8.66 -7.81 -6.51
C ASP A 53 8.88 -7.09 -5.16
N ILE A 54 8.62 -7.81 -4.07
CA ILE A 54 8.75 -7.27 -2.72
C ILE A 54 10.18 -6.80 -2.41
N ASN A 55 11.20 -7.38 -3.05
CA ASN A 55 12.60 -7.01 -2.79
C ASN A 55 12.97 -5.62 -3.31
N ASN A 56 12.10 -4.96 -4.06
CA ASN A 56 12.32 -3.61 -4.57
C ASN A 56 11.71 -2.52 -3.69
N LEU A 57 10.78 -2.88 -2.80
CA LEU A 57 9.99 -1.93 -2.02
C LEU A 57 10.73 -1.34 -0.80
N ASP A 58 11.98 -1.74 -0.56
CA ASP A 58 12.87 -1.16 0.44
C ASP A 58 14.09 -0.44 -0.16
N LYS A 59 14.07 -0.15 -1.47
CA LYS A 59 15.18 0.53 -2.16
C LYS A 59 14.77 1.95 -2.54
N LYS A 60 15.43 2.97 -1.98
CA LYS A 60 15.12 4.39 -2.24
C LYS A 60 15.24 4.72 -3.73
N GLU A 61 16.26 4.19 -4.39
CA GLU A 61 16.55 4.43 -5.80
C GLU A 61 15.42 3.92 -6.69
N PHE A 62 14.95 2.69 -6.45
CA PHE A 62 13.84 2.09 -7.17
C PHE A 62 12.54 2.89 -6.98
N LEU A 63 12.22 3.25 -5.73
CA LEU A 63 11.00 4.00 -5.43
C LEU A 63 11.03 5.38 -6.10
N ASN A 64 12.17 6.07 -6.07
CA ASN A 64 12.35 7.34 -6.79
C ASN A 64 12.19 7.18 -8.30
N GLU A 65 12.83 6.18 -8.91
CA GLU A 65 12.75 5.91 -10.35
C GLU A 65 11.30 5.69 -10.80
N LYS A 66 10.52 4.99 -9.96
CA LYS A 66 9.13 4.65 -10.22
C LYS A 66 8.14 5.71 -9.73
N ASN A 67 8.62 6.84 -9.22
CA ASN A 67 7.81 7.92 -8.65
C ASN A 67 6.85 7.45 -7.54
N ILE A 68 7.27 6.45 -6.77
CA ILE A 68 6.53 5.96 -5.60
C ILE A 68 6.96 6.78 -4.40
N GLU A 69 6.00 7.46 -3.79
CA GLU A 69 6.24 8.22 -2.58
C GLU A 69 6.66 7.29 -1.43
N PHE A 70 7.65 7.73 -0.65
CA PHE A 70 8.08 7.02 0.54
C PHE A 70 8.50 7.99 1.62
N ILE A 71 8.44 7.52 2.86
CA ILE A 71 9.02 8.21 4.01
C ILE A 71 10.14 7.35 4.61
N ILE A 72 10.97 7.99 5.43
CA ILE A 72 12.02 7.31 6.19
C ILE A 72 11.66 7.46 7.67
N GLU A 73 11.38 6.34 8.34
CA GLU A 73 11.25 6.31 9.80
C GLU A 73 12.56 5.78 10.42
N LYS A 74 12.96 6.36 11.54
CA LYS A 74 14.12 5.90 12.34
C LYS A 74 13.61 5.31 13.64
N ASN A 75 13.85 4.02 13.85
CA ASN A 75 13.54 3.37 15.12
C ASN A 75 14.80 2.68 15.66
N GLU A 76 15.18 2.98 16.90
CA GLU A 76 16.37 2.42 17.57
C GLU A 76 17.67 2.51 16.73
N GLY A 77 17.81 3.58 15.93
CA GLY A 77 18.97 3.81 15.07
C GLY A 77 18.94 3.07 13.73
N ILE A 78 17.89 2.30 13.44
CA ILE A 78 17.67 1.63 12.15
C ILE A 78 16.77 2.50 11.27
N GLU A 79 17.26 2.87 10.09
CA GLU A 79 16.46 3.53 9.05
C GLU A 79 15.57 2.50 8.34
N GLN A 80 14.27 2.79 8.28
CA GLN A 80 13.27 2.00 7.58
C GLN A 80 12.61 2.84 6.49
N ILE A 81 12.53 2.29 5.29
CA ILE A 81 11.84 2.89 4.16
C ILE A 81 10.40 2.38 4.14
N ILE A 82 9.45 3.32 4.13
CA ILE A 82 8.02 3.04 4.17
C ILE A 82 7.41 3.59 2.88
N PRO A 83 7.02 2.71 1.92
CA PRO A 83 6.54 3.12 0.61
C PRO A 83 5.05 3.53 0.67
N VAL A 84 4.79 4.77 1.09
CA VAL A 84 3.42 5.29 1.28
C VAL A 84 2.65 5.47 -0.03
N GLY A 85 3.29 5.52 -1.19
CA GLY A 85 2.65 5.70 -2.50
C GLY A 85 2.17 4.42 -3.18
N LEU A 86 1.95 3.32 -2.45
CA LEU A 86 1.50 2.04 -3.03
C LEU A 86 -0.03 1.93 -3.15
N ILE A 87 -0.75 2.49 -2.18
CA ILE A 87 -2.21 2.45 -2.10
C ILE A 87 -2.67 3.86 -1.80
N ASP A 88 -3.67 4.33 -2.53
CA ASP A 88 -4.31 5.62 -2.31
C ASP A 88 -5.78 5.42 -1.88
N PHE A 89 -6.32 6.42 -1.19
CA PHE A 89 -7.66 6.43 -0.64
C PHE A 89 -8.45 7.62 -1.22
N ILE A 90 -9.61 7.34 -1.82
CA ILE A 90 -10.56 8.33 -2.34
C ILE A 90 -11.81 8.33 -1.48
N ILE A 91 -12.43 9.50 -1.29
CA ILE A 91 -13.70 9.63 -0.56
C ILE A 91 -14.83 9.89 -1.54
N GLY A 92 -16.03 9.43 -1.19
CA GLY A 92 -17.28 9.57 -1.94
C GLY A 92 -17.58 8.40 -2.87
N GLU A 93 -16.63 7.49 -3.10
CA GLU A 93 -16.82 6.33 -3.96
C GLU A 93 -17.20 5.07 -3.16
N LYS A 94 -17.98 4.18 -3.78
CA LYS A 94 -18.43 2.89 -3.19
C LYS A 94 -17.56 1.72 -3.64
N TYR A 95 -16.26 1.74 -3.36
CA TYR A 95 -15.40 0.56 -3.51
C TYR A 95 -14.89 0.08 -2.17
N CYS A 96 -15.25 -1.15 -1.80
CA CYS A 96 -15.15 -1.68 -0.44
C CYS A 96 -13.88 -2.48 -0.15
N PHE A 97 -13.00 -2.68 -1.13
CA PHE A 97 -11.67 -3.25 -0.91
C PHE A 97 -10.72 -3.01 -2.09
N THR A 98 -9.41 -3.05 -1.83
CA THR A 98 -8.34 -3.18 -2.83
C THR A 98 -7.42 -4.33 -2.47
N GLU A 99 -6.76 -4.90 -3.48
CA GLU A 99 -5.77 -5.97 -3.30
C GLU A 99 -4.42 -5.53 -3.84
N LEU A 100 -3.38 -5.55 -3.00
CA LEU A 100 -2.00 -5.36 -3.40
C LEU A 100 -1.31 -6.71 -3.39
N HIS A 101 -0.85 -7.16 -4.56
CA HIS A 101 -0.22 -8.46 -4.70
C HIS A 101 1.31 -8.32 -4.81
N LEU A 102 2.00 -9.03 -3.94
CA LEU A 102 3.45 -9.06 -3.84
C LEU A 102 3.95 -10.46 -4.17
N CYS A 103 5.07 -10.53 -4.88
CA CYS A 103 5.80 -11.76 -5.12
C CYS A 103 7.22 -11.62 -4.57
N LYS A 104 7.75 -12.68 -3.96
CA LYS A 104 9.18 -12.81 -3.74
C LYS A 104 9.76 -13.75 -4.79
N PHE A 105 10.59 -13.20 -5.66
CA PHE A 105 11.43 -13.96 -6.56
C PHE A 105 12.74 -14.34 -5.84
N GLY A 106 13.16 -15.60 -5.98
CA GLY A 106 14.44 -16.09 -5.44
C GLY A 106 14.39 -16.63 -3.99
N GLY A 107 15.45 -17.34 -3.61
CA GLY A 107 15.54 -18.16 -2.39
C GLY A 107 16.19 -17.50 -1.17
N ASP A 108 16.40 -16.19 -1.17
CA ASP A 108 17.01 -15.48 -0.03
C ASP A 108 16.15 -15.54 1.24
N SER A 109 16.76 -15.11 2.35
CA SER A 109 16.11 -15.01 3.66
C SER A 109 14.75 -14.30 3.63
N LEU A 110 13.71 -15.00 4.09
CA LEU A 110 12.35 -14.47 4.25
C LEU A 110 12.24 -13.39 5.34
N TYR A 111 13.26 -13.28 6.20
CA TYR A 111 13.29 -12.28 7.28
C TYR A 111 13.20 -10.87 6.73
N LYS A 112 13.99 -10.57 5.69
CA LYS A 112 13.98 -9.26 5.04
C LYS A 112 12.61 -8.96 4.44
N SER A 113 12.04 -9.91 3.71
CA SER A 113 10.70 -9.78 3.12
C SER A 113 9.63 -9.53 4.19
N ASN A 114 9.70 -10.22 5.34
CA ASN A 114 8.77 -9.98 6.44
C ASN A 114 8.88 -8.56 7.04
N GLN A 115 10.08 -7.95 7.05
CA GLN A 115 10.23 -6.55 7.43
C GLN A 115 9.57 -5.61 6.41
N ILE A 116 9.75 -5.87 5.12
CA ILE A 116 9.12 -5.07 4.05
C ILE A 116 7.59 -5.16 4.14
N VAL A 117 7.04 -6.33 4.43
CA VAL A 117 5.59 -6.54 4.69
C VAL A 117 5.08 -5.65 5.82
N LYS A 118 5.85 -5.51 6.91
CA LYS A 118 5.48 -4.60 8.01
C LYS A 118 5.49 -3.15 7.57
N ASN A 119 6.50 -2.75 6.80
CA ASN A 119 6.60 -1.39 6.27
C ASN A 119 5.45 -1.07 5.30
N ILE A 120 5.01 -2.04 4.50
CA ILE A 120 3.84 -1.87 3.62
C ILE A 120 2.55 -1.72 4.44
N GLN A 121 2.36 -2.54 5.48
CA GLN A 121 1.21 -2.35 6.37
C GLN A 121 1.22 -0.94 6.99
N ARG A 122 2.38 -0.51 7.47
CA ARG A 122 2.56 0.82 8.05
C ARG A 122 2.26 1.93 7.03
N ALA A 123 2.68 1.77 5.78
CA ALA A 123 2.38 2.69 4.69
C ALA A 123 0.87 2.86 4.47
N ILE A 124 0.13 1.75 4.45
CA ILE A 124 -1.33 1.74 4.29
C ILE A 124 -2.00 2.48 5.46
N GLU A 125 -1.56 2.22 6.68
CA GLU A 125 -2.07 2.88 7.89
C GLU A 125 -1.83 4.40 7.86
N ILE A 126 -0.65 4.84 7.44
CA ILE A 126 -0.31 6.27 7.31
C ILE A 126 -1.23 6.95 6.29
N GLN A 127 -1.39 6.36 5.10
CA GLN A 127 -2.24 6.93 4.06
C GLN A 127 -3.70 7.02 4.51
N TYR A 128 -4.22 5.96 5.15
CA TYR A 128 -5.58 5.94 5.66
C TYR A 128 -5.81 7.03 6.72
N GLU A 129 -4.90 7.20 7.68
CA GLU A 129 -5.03 8.23 8.72
C GLU A 129 -4.84 9.64 8.17
N ALA A 130 -3.91 9.84 7.22
CA ALA A 130 -3.75 11.12 6.53
C ALA A 130 -5.04 11.52 5.79
N LYS A 131 -5.69 10.56 5.13
CA LYS A 131 -6.96 10.80 4.44
C LYS A 131 -8.08 11.16 5.42
N LYS A 132 -8.28 10.36 6.48
CA LYS A 132 -9.24 10.67 7.55
C LYS A 132 -9.00 12.04 8.18
N PHE A 133 -7.75 12.43 8.33
CA PHE A 133 -7.41 13.74 8.87
C PHE A 133 -7.83 14.86 7.93
N ALA A 134 -7.54 14.75 6.63
CA ALA A 134 -8.00 15.71 5.62
C ALA A 134 -9.53 15.87 5.62
N ASP A 135 -10.26 14.78 5.84
CA ASP A 135 -11.74 14.77 5.82
C ASP A 135 -12.36 15.58 6.94
N LYS A 136 -11.70 15.61 8.10
CA LYS A 136 -12.15 16.47 9.21
C LYS A 136 -12.20 17.94 8.79
N PHE A 137 -11.37 18.36 7.85
CA PHE A 137 -11.37 19.73 7.33
C PHE A 137 -12.37 19.91 6.18
N ALA A 138 -12.55 18.92 5.31
CA ALA A 138 -13.54 18.97 4.23
C ALA A 138 -14.99 19.01 4.77
N ILE A 139 -15.27 18.30 5.88
CA ILE A 139 -16.57 18.32 6.56
C ILE A 139 -16.82 19.67 7.25
N ASN A 140 -15.78 20.35 7.73
CA ASN A 140 -15.90 21.64 8.40
C ASN A 140 -16.05 22.83 7.45
N GLY A 141 -15.45 22.76 6.25
CA GLY A 141 -15.60 23.80 5.22
C GLY A 141 -17.05 23.94 4.71
N ASN A 142 -17.83 22.86 4.70
CA ASN A 142 -19.24 22.88 4.28
C ASN A 142 -20.22 23.35 5.35
N LYS A 143 -19.79 23.55 6.61
CA LYS A 143 -20.65 24.07 7.68
C LYS A 143 -20.60 25.59 7.82
N GLU A 144 -19.55 26.24 7.34
CA GLU A 144 -19.41 27.71 7.46
C GLU A 144 -20.13 28.49 6.35
N GLU A 145 -20.48 27.86 5.21
CA GLU A 145 -21.22 28.53 4.12
C GLU A 145 -22.75 28.59 4.32
N MET A 146 -23.31 27.97 5.38
CA MET A 146 -24.77 27.98 5.63
C MET A 146 -25.26 29.01 6.67
N VAL A 147 -24.42 29.98 7.06
CA VAL A 147 -24.86 31.11 7.91
C VAL A 147 -24.34 32.43 7.36
N LEU A 148 -24.71 32.80 6.13
CA LEU A 148 -24.63 34.18 5.64
C LEU A 148 -25.53 34.36 4.39
N THR A 149 -26.85 34.25 4.57
CA THR A 149 -27.88 35.01 3.80
C THR A 149 -29.22 34.91 4.50
#